data_AF-A0A9D8PRS4-F1
#
_entry.id   AF-A0A9D8PRS4-F1
#
_cell.length_a   1.000
_cell.length_b   1.000
_cell.length_c   1.000
_cell.angle_alpha   90.00
_cell.angle_beta   90.00
_cell.angle_gamma   90.00
#
_symmetry.space_group_name_H-M   'P 1'
#
loop_
_entity.id
_entity.type
_entity.pdbx_description
1 polymer ?
#
loop_
_entity_poly.entity_id
_entity_poly.type
_entity_poly.pdbx_seq_one_letter_code
_entity_poly.pdbx_strand_id
1 'polypeptide(L)'
;MKRRDFIKSAGSAVISSAIGLSARAIPGCGPARFSTEPELPNVILITADNIGWKDPGCFGNRDIETPNIDRLADEGMRFTLEVVVSFN
;
A
#
# COMPACT_ATOMS: atom_id res chain seq x y z
N MET A 1 33.96 -22.15 -13.17
CA MET A 1 33.31 -21.96 -11.85
C MET A 1 32.69 -20.57 -11.82
N LYS A 2 31.36 -20.47 -11.65
CA LYS A 2 30.62 -19.20 -11.70
C LYS A 2 30.38 -18.70 -10.27
N ARG A 3 30.47 -17.39 -10.09
CA ARG A 3 30.33 -16.61 -8.84
C ARG A 3 29.09 -16.95 -7.98
N ARG A 4 28.11 -17.60 -8.60
CA ARG A 4 26.85 -18.07 -8.00
C ARG A 4 26.99 -19.31 -7.11
N ASP A 5 28.02 -20.14 -7.30
CA ASP A 5 28.20 -21.37 -6.54
C ASP A 5 28.99 -21.11 -5.23
N PHE A 6 29.76 -20.01 -5.20
CA PHE A 6 30.58 -19.61 -4.06
C PHE A 6 29.75 -19.05 -2.89
N ILE A 7 28.70 -18.26 -3.18
CA ILE A 7 27.80 -17.72 -2.15
C ILE A 7 26.96 -18.83 -1.50
N LYS A 8 26.64 -19.91 -2.22
CA LYS A 8 25.93 -21.08 -1.67
C LYS A 8 26.82 -21.97 -0.80
N SER A 9 28.13 -21.98 -1.03
CA SER A 9 29.09 -22.77 -0.24
C SER A 9 29.53 -22.06 1.03
N ALA A 10 29.65 -20.72 1.00
CA ALA A 10 30.07 -19.92 2.15
C ALA A 10 29.01 -19.78 3.26
N GLY A 11 27.73 -20.07 2.98
CA GLY A 11 26.64 -19.97 3.96
C GLY A 11 26.40 -21.22 4.83
N SER A 12 27.07 -22.35 4.56
CA SER A 12 26.71 -23.65 5.16
C SER A 12 27.64 -24.13 6.29
N ALA A 13 28.49 -23.29 6.87
CA ALA A 13 29.54 -23.79 7.77
C ALA A 13 29.75 -22.95 9.05
N VAL A 14 28.71 -22.81 9.89
CA VAL A 14 28.73 -22.66 11.36
C VAL A 14 27.29 -22.28 11.75
N ILE A 15 26.44 -23.14 12.32
CA ILE A 15 26.49 -23.61 13.70
C ILE A 15 25.87 -25.02 13.70
N SER A 16 26.72 -26.04 13.63
CA SER A 16 26.35 -27.39 14.04
C SER A 16 27.40 -27.83 15.05
N SER A 17 27.14 -27.54 16.33
CA SER A 17 27.81 -28.20 17.45
C SER A 17 27.03 -27.94 18.75
N ALA A 18 26.01 -28.78 18.92
CA ALA A 18 25.72 -29.47 20.17
C ALA A 18 25.33 -28.66 21.43
N ILE A 19 24.04 -28.41 21.57
CA ILE A 19 23.25 -28.78 22.77
C ILE A 19 21.92 -29.31 22.18
N GLY A 20 21.61 -30.61 22.15
CA GLY A 20 21.62 -31.52 23.29
C GLY A 20 20.30 -31.39 24.05
N LEU A 21 19.26 -32.10 23.60
CA LEU A 21 18.04 -32.44 24.37
C LEU A 21 17.02 -31.33 24.69
N SER A 22 16.07 -31.10 23.78
CA SER A 22 14.64 -31.25 24.09
C SER A 22 13.80 -31.07 22.82
N ALA A 23 13.45 -32.20 22.22
CA ALA A 23 12.32 -32.28 21.31
C ALA A 23 11.03 -31.95 22.09
N ARG A 24 10.60 -30.69 22.04
CA ARG A 24 9.17 -30.35 22.01
C ARG A 24 8.94 -29.53 20.76
N ALA A 25 8.66 -30.23 19.67
CA ALA A 25 7.92 -29.64 18.57
C ALA A 25 6.61 -29.10 19.15
N ILE A 26 6.50 -27.78 19.24
CA ILE A 26 5.19 -27.13 19.37
C ILE A 26 4.54 -27.30 18.00
N PRO A 27 3.47 -28.12 17.87
CA PRO A 27 2.75 -28.24 16.61
C PRO A 27 1.92 -26.96 16.47
N GLY A 28 2.49 -25.94 15.83
CA GLY A 28 1.78 -24.67 15.66
C GLY A 28 2.56 -23.56 14.96
N CYS A 29 3.90 -23.60 14.95
CA CYS A 29 4.67 -22.61 14.22
C CYS A 29 4.88 -23.04 12.77
N GLY A 30 3.85 -22.82 11.94
CA GLY A 30 4.02 -22.83 10.47
C GLY A 30 4.99 -21.73 10.04
N PRO A 31 5.63 -21.82 8.86
CA PRO A 31 6.48 -20.75 8.37
C PRO A 31 5.64 -19.49 8.23
N ALA A 32 5.96 -18.47 9.03
CA ALA A 32 5.43 -17.13 8.83
C ALA A 32 5.87 -16.68 7.43
N ARG A 33 4.90 -16.59 6.51
CA ARG A 33 5.14 -16.01 5.18
C ARG A 33 5.37 -14.52 5.40
N PHE A 34 6.63 -14.12 5.54
CA PHE A 34 7.01 -12.74 5.31
C PHE A 34 7.05 -12.54 3.79
N SER A 35 6.05 -11.82 3.27
CA SER A 35 6.10 -11.25 1.92
C SER A 35 7.26 -10.27 1.87
N THR A 36 8.27 -10.57 1.04
CA THR A 36 9.44 -9.70 0.83
C THR A 36 9.21 -8.66 -0.26
N GLU A 37 8.08 -8.72 -0.95
CA GLU A 37 7.68 -7.69 -1.91
C GLU A 37 7.00 -6.54 -1.19
N PRO A 38 7.39 -5.28 -1.47
CA PRO A 38 6.70 -4.12 -0.91
C PRO A 38 5.22 -4.18 -1.30
N GLU A 39 4.33 -4.13 -0.30
CA GLU A 39 2.89 -4.11 -0.54
C GLU A 39 2.53 -2.86 -1.33
N LEU A 40 1.90 -3.07 -2.49
CA LEU A 40 1.44 -1.97 -3.33
C LEU A 40 0.23 -1.29 -2.66
N PRO A 41 0.12 0.04 -2.75
CA PRO A 41 -1.05 0.73 -2.25
C PRO A 41 -2.29 0.35 -3.06
N ASN A 42 -3.43 0.28 -2.39
CA ASN A 42 -4.72 0.17 -3.05
C ASN A 42 -5.13 1.54 -3.60
N VAL A 43 -5.45 1.61 -4.89
CA VAL A 43 -5.88 2.85 -5.54
C VAL A 43 -7.37 2.75 -5.86
N ILE A 44 -8.16 3.73 -5.40
CA ILE A 44 -9.58 3.84 -5.70
C ILE A 44 -9.79 5.12 -6.52
N LEU A 45 -10.35 4.98 -7.73
CA LEU A 45 -10.73 6.10 -8.59
C LEU A 45 -12.25 6.26 -8.54
N ILE A 46 -12.70 7.41 -8.03
CA ILE A 46 -14.12 7.78 -7.98
C ILE A 46 -14.34 8.89 -9.00
N THR A 47 -15.30 8.70 -9.90
CA THR A 47 -15.71 9.69 -10.90
C THR A 47 -17.19 10.01 -10.73
N ALA A 48 -17.57 11.25 -11.02
CA ALA A 48 -18.95 11.72 -11.00
C ALA A 48 -19.24 12.43 -12.32
N ASP A 49 -20.38 12.12 -12.92
CA ASP A 49 -20.82 12.75 -14.16
C ASP A 49 -21.63 14.02 -13.86
N ASN A 50 -21.46 15.05 -14.68
CA ASN A 50 -22.15 16.33 -14.59
C ASN A 50 -22.11 17.04 -13.22
N ILE A 51 -21.06 16.80 -12.42
CA ILE A 51 -20.82 17.59 -11.21
C ILE A 51 -20.13 18.90 -11.58
N GLY A 52 -20.72 20.01 -11.16
CA GLY A 52 -20.13 21.34 -11.32
C GLY A 52 -18.98 21.54 -10.33
N TRP A 53 -17.98 22.33 -10.73
CA TRP A 53 -16.81 22.61 -9.90
C TRP A 53 -17.13 23.27 -8.55
N LYS A 54 -18.25 24.00 -8.47
CA LYS A 54 -18.73 24.64 -7.23
C LYS A 54 -19.68 23.76 -6.42
N ASP A 55 -19.98 22.54 -6.86
CA ASP A 55 -20.99 21.73 -6.18
C ASP A 55 -20.49 21.20 -4.83
N PRO A 56 -19.25 20.70 -4.68
CA PRO A 56 -18.76 20.28 -3.37
C PRO A 56 -18.57 21.46 -2.42
N GLY A 57 -18.91 21.25 -1.14
CA GLY A 57 -18.80 22.22 -0.06
C GLY A 57 -17.37 22.78 0.10
N CYS A 58 -16.36 21.95 -0.12
CA CYS A 58 -14.96 22.38 -0.08
C CYS A 58 -14.62 23.47 -1.12
N PHE A 59 -15.37 23.59 -2.23
CA PHE A 59 -15.24 24.66 -3.22
C PHE A 59 -16.10 25.91 -2.92
N GLY A 60 -16.77 25.94 -1.77
CA GLY A 60 -17.52 27.10 -1.28
C GLY A 60 -19.03 27.01 -1.48
N ASN A 61 -19.58 25.84 -1.80
CA ASN A 61 -21.03 25.62 -1.78
C ASN A 61 -21.57 25.72 -0.35
N ARG A 62 -22.67 26.45 -0.16
CA ARG A 62 -23.35 26.56 1.15
C ARG A 62 -24.70 25.84 1.18
N ASP A 63 -25.17 25.39 0.02
CA ASP A 63 -26.48 24.76 -0.13
C ASP A 63 -26.37 23.23 -0.21
N ILE A 64 -25.25 22.71 -0.72
CA ILE A 64 -24.96 21.27 -0.81
C ILE A 64 -23.93 20.89 0.23
N GLU A 65 -24.32 20.03 1.17
CA GLU A 65 -23.43 19.47 2.20
C GLU A 65 -22.72 18.22 1.67
N THR A 66 -21.39 18.24 1.60
CA THR A 66 -20.58 17.09 1.13
C THR A 66 -19.53 16.65 2.17
N PRO A 67 -19.94 16.28 3.40
CA PRO A 67 -19.02 16.14 4.54
C PRO A 67 -17.91 15.08 4.33
N ASN A 68 -18.17 14.04 3.54
CA ASN A 68 -17.16 13.03 3.22
C ASN A 68 -16.15 13.52 2.17
N ILE A 69 -16.61 14.27 1.16
CA ILE A 69 -15.73 14.85 0.13
C ILE A 69 -14.91 15.98 0.74
N ASP A 70 -15.52 16.78 1.62
CA ASP A 70 -14.86 17.86 2.32
C ASP A 70 -13.74 17.32 3.23
N ARG A 71 -14.02 16.24 3.98
CA ARG A 71 -12.99 15.55 4.77
C ARG A 71 -11.85 15.01 3.90
N LEU A 72 -12.15 14.41 2.75
CA LEU A 72 -11.11 13.92 1.82
C LEU A 72 -10.27 15.08 1.25
N ALA A 73 -10.87 16.24 1.03
CA ALA A 73 -10.16 17.44 0.59
C ALA A 73 -9.27 18.03 1.68
N ASP A 74 -9.69 17.97 2.95
CA ASP A 74 -8.95 18.46 4.12
C ASP A 74 -7.80 17.51 4.52
N GLU A 75 -8.00 16.20 4.45
CA GLU A 75 -6.99 15.18 4.79
C GLU A 75 -6.01 14.92 3.63
N GLY A 76 -6.40 15.28 2.40
CA GLY A 76 -5.67 14.97 1.19
C GLY A 76 -5.14 16.20 0.46
N MET A 77 -5.23 16.14 -0.88
CA MET A 77 -4.89 17.25 -1.76
C MET A 77 -6.09 17.60 -2.61
N ARG A 78 -6.36 18.90 -2.75
CA ARG A 78 -7.42 19.43 -3.60
C ARG A 78 -6.83 20.19 -4.78
N PHE A 79 -7.29 19.85 -5.98
CA PHE A 79 -6.97 20.59 -7.20
C PHE A 79 -8.00 21.70 -7.41
N THR A 80 -7.55 22.95 -7.57
CA THR A 80 -8.41 24.13 -7.71
C THR A 80 -8.48 24.69 -9.13
N LEU A 81 -7.66 24.16 -10.03
CA LEU A 81 -7.64 24.55 -11.44
C LEU A 81 -8.16 23.39 -12.27
N GLU A 82 -9.34 23.55 -12.87
CA GLU A 82 -9.91 22.58 -13.80
C GLU A 82 -9.93 23.18 -15.20
N VAL A 83 -9.39 22.44 -16.17
CA VAL A 83 -9.48 22.77 -17.60
C VAL A 83 -10.39 21.74 -18.23
N VAL A 84 -11.65 22.11 -18.47
CA VAL A 84 -12.56 21.30 -19.29
C VAL A 84 -12.27 21.61 -20.76
N VAL A 85 -11.66 20.67 -21.46
CA VAL A 85 -11.51 20.75 -22.91
C VAL A 85 -12.81 20.28 -23.54
N SER A 86 -13.70 21.22 -23.89
CA SER A 86 -14.89 20.93 -24.67
C SER A 86 -14.53 20.98 -26.16
N PHE A 87 -14.66 19.84 -26.85
CA PHE A 87 -14.60 19.80 -28.31
C PHE A 87 -16.00 20.15 -28.85
N ASN A 88 -16.06 21.14 -29.75
CA ASN A 88 -17.26 21.52 -30.51
C ASN A 88 -17.32 20.71 -31.81
#